data_AF-A0A537AED9-F1
#
_entry.id   AF-A0A537AED9-F1
#
_cell.length_a   1.000
_cell.length_b   1.000
_cell.length_c   1.000
_cell.angle_alpha   90.00
_cell.angle_beta   90.00
_cell.angle_gamma   90.00
#
_symmetry.space_group_name_H-M   'P 1'
#
loop_
_entity.id
_entity.type
_entity.pdbx_description
1 polymer ?
#
loop_
_entity_poly.entity_id
_entity_poly.type
_entity_poly.pdbx_seq_one_letter_code
_entity_poly.pdbx_strand_id
1 'polypeptide(L)'
;ERLGLLKSWGGSTIAYRRRLIDSPSYTLNHEEVEKALEEGVVFAEGLTPSRIEVDAYEHARAVVFAVEGKEVELPARSVLIAAGTQPNTVLAREEGVSLALDGKYFLATDETGAPVRPERHTAKPKRPEVLLHRYPDGRFMSFFGDLHPSYFGNVVKAMGSAKQGYPVVSHLLLQRSPSAAEDDASFLARLNRDLRAVVHEVRRLTPTIVEVVLRAPIAARRFQPGQFYRMQNYERFALRVPGTTLAMEGLALTGAWVDREKGLISVIALEMGGSGDLLAYLRPGEPVVLMGPTGTPTEIPTDETVVLAGGGLGNAVLFSIGRALRAAGSKVVYFAGYKHVGDRYRVEDIEAASDVVVWCCDEPPGFAPRRPQDRAFVGNIVQAMQAYASGAVGAQPIAFAAANRVIAIGSDRMMAAVAAARHGVLAPYLKKDHIAIGSINSPMQCMMKEICAQCLQPHVDPVSGKTTYVFSCFNQDQPLDQVDFGALAQRLAQNGVQEKLTALWIGRCLAQLPPPAERKAA
;
A
#
# COMPACT_ATOMS: atom_id res chain seq x y z
N GLU A 1 -5.77 38.43 -2.85
CA GLU A 1 -4.69 38.06 -1.91
C GLU A 1 -4.06 36.70 -2.21
N ARG A 2 -4.81 35.59 -2.15
CA ARG A 2 -4.30 34.23 -2.45
C ARG A 2 -3.55 34.10 -3.78
N LEU A 3 -4.12 34.61 -4.88
CA LEU A 3 -3.45 34.60 -6.19
C LEU A 3 -2.14 35.42 -6.19
N GLY A 4 -2.08 36.51 -5.41
CA GLY A 4 -0.87 37.30 -5.24
C GLY A 4 0.23 36.52 -4.51
N LEU A 5 -0.14 35.76 -3.48
CA LEU A 5 0.79 34.86 -2.76
C LEU A 5 1.24 33.70 -3.66
N LEU A 6 0.33 33.08 -4.40
CA LEU A 6 0.67 32.00 -5.32
C LEU A 6 1.67 32.46 -6.38
N LYS A 7 1.45 33.65 -6.95
CA LYS A 7 2.40 34.26 -7.90
C LYS A 7 3.74 34.62 -7.25
N SER A 8 3.75 35.14 -6.02
CA SER A 8 5.01 35.45 -5.32
C SER A 8 5.80 34.19 -4.92
N TRP A 9 5.15 33.05 -4.80
CA TRP A 9 5.78 31.74 -4.58
C TRP A 9 6.24 31.04 -5.87
N GLY A 10 6.09 31.68 -7.04
CA GLY A 10 6.52 31.15 -8.34
C GLY A 10 5.38 30.61 -9.22
N GLY A 11 4.15 30.59 -8.72
CA GLY A 11 2.96 30.18 -9.48
C GLY A 11 2.87 28.67 -9.73
N SER A 12 1.94 28.30 -10.61
CA SER A 12 1.77 26.92 -11.11
C SER A 12 1.75 26.95 -12.63
N THR A 13 2.61 26.15 -13.27
CA THR A 13 2.70 26.10 -14.74
C THR A 13 2.46 24.67 -15.22
N ILE A 14 1.50 24.50 -16.12
CA ILE A 14 1.30 23.29 -16.90
C ILE A 14 2.12 23.43 -18.18
N ALA A 15 3.27 22.75 -18.23
CA ALA A 15 4.04 22.57 -19.45
C ALA A 15 3.36 21.49 -20.32
N TYR A 16 2.82 21.88 -21.47
CA TYR A 16 2.09 21.01 -22.37
C TYR A 16 2.84 20.83 -23.69
N ARG A 17 3.05 19.58 -24.10
CA ARG A 17 3.83 19.26 -25.32
C ARG A 17 3.16 19.66 -26.64
N ARG A 18 1.87 20.02 -26.62
CA ARG A 18 1.09 20.48 -27.79
C ARG A 18 0.57 21.89 -27.50
N ARG A 19 -0.28 22.42 -28.38
CA ARG A 19 -1.03 23.65 -28.11
C ARG A 19 -2.26 23.33 -27.25
N LEU A 20 -2.62 24.23 -26.36
CA LEU A 20 -3.80 24.12 -25.50
C LEU A 20 -5.07 23.96 -26.33
N ILE A 21 -5.16 24.66 -27.48
CA ILE A 21 -6.29 24.55 -28.41
C ILE A 21 -6.45 23.15 -29.02
N ASP A 22 -5.38 22.35 -29.03
CA ASP A 22 -5.42 20.95 -29.51
C ASP A 22 -5.79 19.97 -28.38
N SER A 23 -5.96 20.46 -27.15
CA SER A 23 -6.27 19.62 -25.99
C SER A 23 -7.76 19.25 -25.93
N PRO A 24 -8.10 18.05 -25.42
CA PRO A 24 -9.48 17.69 -25.12
C PRO A 24 -10.13 18.63 -24.11
N SER A 25 -9.38 19.12 -23.11
CA SER A 25 -9.90 20.08 -22.13
C SER A 25 -10.37 21.36 -22.83
N TYR A 26 -9.62 21.89 -23.80
CA TYR A 26 -10.09 23.05 -24.56
C TYR A 26 -11.26 22.73 -25.51
N THR A 27 -11.19 21.62 -26.24
CA THR A 27 -12.18 21.31 -27.30
C THR A 27 -13.49 20.72 -26.79
N LEU A 28 -13.48 20.04 -25.64
CA LEU A 28 -14.63 19.33 -25.07
C LEU A 28 -15.13 19.93 -23.75
N ASN A 29 -14.27 20.65 -23.01
CA ASN A 29 -14.62 21.18 -21.68
C ASN A 29 -13.87 22.48 -21.32
N HIS A 30 -13.97 23.50 -22.18
CA HIS A 30 -13.18 24.74 -22.04
C HIS A 30 -13.39 25.47 -20.69
N GLU A 31 -14.50 25.22 -20.00
CA GLU A 31 -14.77 25.71 -18.64
C GLU A 31 -13.68 25.27 -17.65
N GLU A 32 -13.11 24.06 -17.77
CA GLU A 32 -12.00 23.61 -16.92
C GLU A 32 -10.75 24.47 -17.13
N VAL A 33 -10.49 24.87 -18.38
CA VAL A 33 -9.34 25.71 -18.73
C VAL A 33 -9.55 27.13 -18.19
N GLU A 34 -10.76 27.67 -18.33
CA GLU A 34 -11.14 28.97 -17.76
C GLU A 34 -10.94 28.98 -16.24
N LYS A 35 -11.43 27.96 -15.52
CA LYS A 35 -11.25 27.86 -14.06
C LYS A 35 -9.79 27.69 -13.65
N ALA A 36 -8.99 26.92 -14.39
CA ALA A 36 -7.56 26.82 -14.12
C ALA A 36 -6.86 28.19 -14.24
N LEU A 37 -7.22 28.99 -15.26
CA LEU A 37 -6.69 30.34 -15.46
C LEU A 37 -7.14 31.31 -14.36
N GLU A 38 -8.39 31.24 -13.91
CA GLU A 38 -8.92 32.03 -12.77
C GLU A 38 -8.13 31.76 -11.48
N GLU A 39 -7.75 30.50 -11.24
CA GLU A 39 -6.92 30.08 -10.10
C GLU A 39 -5.43 30.41 -10.27
N GLY A 40 -5.03 30.97 -11.42
CA GLY A 40 -3.66 31.42 -11.70
C GLY A 40 -2.73 30.36 -12.27
N VAL A 41 -3.26 29.25 -12.78
CA VAL A 41 -2.48 28.23 -13.49
C VAL A 41 -2.11 28.78 -14.87
N VAL A 42 -0.81 28.72 -15.19
CA VAL A 42 -0.29 29.14 -16.49
C VAL A 42 -0.12 27.92 -17.39
N PHE A 43 -0.51 28.02 -18.66
CA PHE A 43 -0.24 26.98 -19.65
C PHE A 43 0.92 27.41 -20.55
N ALA A 44 1.96 26.58 -20.62
CA ALA A 44 3.10 26.80 -21.49
C ALA A 44 3.14 25.69 -22.55
N GLU A 45 2.82 26.06 -23.79
CA GLU A 45 2.61 25.15 -24.91
C GLU A 45 3.91 24.73 -25.61
N GLY A 46 3.86 23.62 -26.36
CA GLY A 46 5.00 23.14 -27.15
C GLY A 46 6.21 22.66 -26.35
N LEU A 47 6.09 22.51 -25.02
CA LEU A 47 7.18 22.14 -24.14
C LEU A 47 7.27 20.62 -23.97
N THR A 48 8.36 20.01 -24.44
CA THR A 48 8.66 18.59 -24.21
C THR A 48 9.78 18.46 -23.18
N PRO A 49 9.54 17.86 -21.99
CA PRO A 49 10.57 17.79 -20.95
C PRO A 49 11.74 16.90 -21.39
N SER A 50 12.97 17.36 -21.16
CA SER A 50 14.20 16.61 -21.48
C SER A 50 14.93 16.12 -20.23
N ARG A 51 15.07 16.97 -19.21
CA ARG A 51 15.72 16.62 -17.93
C ARG A 51 15.24 17.53 -16.78
N ILE A 52 15.48 17.07 -15.56
CA ILE A 52 15.30 17.85 -14.33
C ILE A 52 16.69 18.25 -13.85
N GLU A 53 16.91 19.56 -13.71
CA GLU A 53 18.11 20.10 -13.08
C GLU A 53 17.89 20.12 -11.57
N VAL A 54 18.88 19.62 -10.84
CA VAL A 54 18.85 19.57 -9.38
C VAL A 54 19.84 20.55 -8.77
N ASP A 55 19.57 20.98 -7.54
CA ASP A 55 20.51 21.79 -6.76
C ASP A 55 21.54 20.92 -6.01
N ALA A 56 22.38 21.57 -5.19
CA ALA A 56 23.43 20.89 -4.42
C ALA A 56 22.90 19.89 -3.37
N TYR A 57 21.58 19.87 -3.12
CA TYR A 57 20.91 18.92 -2.24
C TYR A 57 20.09 17.88 -3.01
N GLU A 58 20.30 17.77 -4.33
CA GLU A 58 19.57 16.87 -5.23
C GLU A 58 18.06 17.18 -5.34
N HIS A 59 17.62 18.36 -4.92
CA HIS A 59 16.25 18.80 -5.10
C HIS A 59 16.02 19.44 -6.47
N ALA A 60 14.84 19.25 -7.05
CA ALA A 60 14.46 19.90 -8.30
C ALA A 60 14.63 21.43 -8.18
N ARG A 61 15.43 21.99 -9.10
CA ARG A 61 15.65 23.43 -9.25
C ARG A 61 14.92 23.95 -10.49
N ALA A 62 14.98 23.19 -11.57
CA ALA A 62 14.37 23.54 -12.83
C ALA A 62 14.05 22.30 -13.68
N VAL A 63 13.18 22.48 -14.66
CA VAL A 63 12.97 21.49 -15.72
C VAL A 63 13.41 22.12 -17.04
N VAL A 64 14.23 21.39 -17.78
CA VAL A 64 14.64 21.77 -19.13
C VAL A 64 13.69 21.12 -20.12
N PHE A 65 13.22 21.91 -21.07
CA PHE A 65 12.30 21.51 -22.12
C PHE A 65 12.91 21.76 -23.48
N ALA A 66 12.60 20.90 -24.44
CA ALA A 66 12.84 21.15 -25.85
C ALA A 66 11.62 21.83 -26.50
N VAL A 67 11.87 22.92 -27.23
CA VAL A 67 10.89 23.68 -28.02
C VAL A 67 11.51 24.03 -29.36
N GLU A 68 10.97 23.51 -30.46
CA GLU A 68 11.45 23.83 -31.82
C GLU A 68 12.98 23.68 -32.00
N GLY A 69 13.58 22.68 -31.32
CA GLY A 69 15.02 22.42 -31.37
C GLY A 69 15.88 23.29 -30.44
N LYS A 70 15.28 24.17 -29.63
CA LYS A 70 15.96 24.96 -28.58
C LYS A 70 15.63 24.41 -27.19
N GLU A 71 16.55 24.59 -26.25
CA GLU A 71 16.28 24.32 -24.84
C GLU A 71 15.72 25.56 -24.13
N VAL A 72 14.69 25.36 -23.31
CA VAL A 72 14.11 26.35 -22.41
C VAL A 72 14.11 25.78 -21.01
N GLU A 73 14.67 26.51 -20.05
CA GLU A 73 14.67 26.15 -18.63
C GLU A 73 13.52 26.88 -17.92
N LEU A 74 12.67 26.14 -17.21
CA LEU A 74 11.67 26.70 -16.30
C LEU A 74 12.04 26.37 -14.85
N PRO A 75 12.16 27.37 -13.96
CA PRO A 75 12.36 27.13 -12.53
C PRO A 75 11.22 26.29 -11.96
N ALA A 76 11.55 25.24 -11.24
CA ALA A 76 10.58 24.32 -10.67
C ALA A 76 11.16 23.70 -9.39
N ARG A 77 10.58 24.08 -8.25
CA ARG A 77 10.89 23.47 -6.93
C ARG A 77 10.06 22.21 -6.65
N SER A 78 9.01 22.00 -7.43
CA SER A 78 8.18 20.79 -7.39
C SER A 78 7.75 20.46 -8.80
N VAL A 79 7.91 19.20 -9.19
CA VAL A 79 7.59 18.72 -10.55
C VAL A 79 6.56 17.61 -10.42
N LEU A 80 5.37 17.84 -10.99
CA LEU A 80 4.29 16.87 -11.04
C LEU A 80 4.17 16.37 -12.48
N ILE A 81 4.39 15.09 -12.71
CA ILE A 81 4.37 14.49 -14.05
C ILE A 81 3.11 13.65 -14.20
N ALA A 82 2.22 14.07 -15.11
CA ALA A 82 1.12 13.24 -15.58
C ALA A 82 1.62 12.30 -16.67
N ALA A 83 2.25 11.18 -16.27
CA ALA A 83 2.60 10.11 -17.19
C ALA A 83 1.30 9.45 -17.68
N GLY A 84 1.11 9.37 -19.00
CA GLY A 84 -0.17 9.02 -19.62
C GLY A 84 -0.80 7.71 -19.14
N THR A 85 -2.06 7.48 -19.48
CA THR A 85 -2.82 6.33 -18.97
C THR A 85 -2.52 5.05 -19.77
N GLN A 86 -2.35 3.95 -19.03
CA GLN A 86 -2.49 2.60 -19.58
C GLN A 86 -3.68 1.91 -18.91
N PRO A 87 -4.43 1.06 -19.64
CA PRO A 87 -5.47 0.25 -19.03
C PRO A 87 -4.86 -0.63 -17.93
N ASN A 88 -5.42 -0.54 -16.72
CA ASN A 88 -4.98 -1.39 -15.62
C ASN A 88 -5.52 -2.82 -15.83
N THR A 89 -4.64 -3.72 -16.24
CA THR A 89 -4.94 -5.14 -16.46
C THR A 89 -4.48 -6.03 -15.30
N VAL A 90 -4.27 -5.46 -14.10
CA VAL A 90 -3.79 -6.20 -12.91
C VAL A 90 -4.65 -7.41 -12.62
N LEU A 91 -5.97 -7.32 -12.82
CA LEU A 91 -6.89 -8.43 -12.58
C LEU A 91 -6.52 -9.71 -13.38
N ALA A 92 -5.86 -9.59 -14.54
CA ALA A 92 -5.37 -10.75 -15.30
C ALA A 92 -4.13 -11.43 -14.68
N ARG A 93 -3.46 -10.74 -13.74
CA ARG A 93 -2.27 -11.21 -13.02
C ARG A 93 -2.57 -11.57 -11.57
N GLU A 94 -3.81 -11.41 -11.10
CA GLU A 94 -4.20 -11.80 -9.76
C GLU A 94 -4.40 -13.31 -9.66
N GLU A 95 -3.97 -13.88 -8.53
CA GLU A 95 -4.09 -15.31 -8.26
C GLU A 95 -5.55 -15.79 -8.31
N GLY A 96 -5.78 -16.93 -8.96
CA GLY A 96 -7.12 -17.52 -9.09
C GLY A 96 -8.00 -16.85 -10.16
N VAL A 97 -7.47 -15.87 -10.92
CA VAL A 97 -8.16 -15.24 -12.04
C VAL A 97 -7.39 -15.52 -13.33
N SER A 98 -8.05 -16.10 -14.33
CA SER A 98 -7.46 -16.36 -15.65
C SER A 98 -8.19 -15.58 -16.73
N LEU A 99 -7.67 -14.40 -17.07
CA LEU A 99 -8.21 -13.53 -18.12
C LEU A 99 -7.19 -13.39 -19.23
N ALA A 100 -7.61 -13.69 -20.46
CA ALA A 100 -6.80 -13.46 -21.64
C ALA A 100 -6.71 -11.96 -21.96
N LEU A 101 -5.60 -11.54 -22.57
CA LEU A 101 -5.38 -10.18 -23.02
C LEU A 101 -5.30 -10.11 -24.56
N ASP A 102 -5.81 -9.02 -25.15
CA ASP A 102 -5.55 -8.59 -26.52
C ASP A 102 -4.62 -7.37 -26.50
N GLY A 103 -3.32 -7.61 -26.60
CA GLY A 103 -2.29 -6.59 -26.42
C GLY A 103 -2.30 -6.04 -25.00
N LYS A 104 -2.72 -4.79 -24.84
CA LYS A 104 -2.80 -4.09 -23.53
C LYS A 104 -4.19 -4.10 -22.89
N TYR A 105 -5.20 -4.68 -23.54
CA TYR A 105 -6.57 -4.74 -23.02
C TYR A 105 -6.95 -6.18 -22.67
N PHE A 106 -8.01 -6.35 -21.90
CA PHE A 106 -8.64 -7.67 -21.76
C PHE A 106 -9.23 -8.14 -23.09
N LEU A 107 -9.15 -9.44 -23.36
CA LEU A 107 -9.80 -10.06 -24.50
C LEU A 107 -11.32 -10.08 -24.25
N ALA A 108 -12.09 -9.42 -25.11
CA ALA A 108 -13.54 -9.43 -25.04
C ALA A 108 -14.11 -10.75 -25.56
N THR A 109 -15.32 -11.09 -25.12
CA THR A 109 -16.08 -12.24 -25.62
C THR A 109 -17.48 -11.83 -26.05
N ASP A 110 -18.12 -12.63 -26.91
CA ASP A 110 -19.57 -12.54 -27.13
C ASP A 110 -20.36 -13.32 -26.05
N GLU A 111 -21.68 -13.41 -26.21
CA GLU A 111 -22.56 -14.15 -25.30
C GLU A 111 -22.36 -15.68 -25.35
N THR A 112 -21.70 -16.22 -26.37
CA THR A 112 -21.33 -17.64 -26.40
C THR A 112 -20.05 -17.90 -25.60
N GLY A 113 -19.27 -16.85 -25.34
CA GLY A 113 -17.92 -16.91 -24.78
C GLY A 113 -16.82 -16.95 -25.84
N ALA A 114 -17.16 -16.82 -27.13
CA ALA A 114 -16.19 -16.78 -28.21
C ALA A 114 -15.48 -15.40 -28.21
N PRO A 115 -14.17 -15.37 -28.51
CA PRO A 115 -13.40 -14.13 -28.47
C PRO A 115 -13.84 -13.15 -29.57
N VAL A 116 -14.01 -11.88 -29.20
CA VAL A 116 -14.33 -10.78 -30.11
C VAL A 116 -13.33 -9.64 -29.99
N ARG A 117 -13.24 -8.81 -31.03
CA ARG A 117 -12.34 -7.65 -31.08
C ARG A 117 -13.17 -6.36 -31.14
N PRO A 118 -13.31 -5.63 -30.02
CA PRO A 118 -14.03 -4.37 -30.01
C PRO A 118 -13.37 -3.33 -30.94
N GLU A 119 -14.19 -2.46 -31.53
CA GLU A 119 -13.69 -1.29 -32.27
C GLU A 119 -12.82 -0.43 -31.34
N ARG A 120 -11.69 0.10 -31.82
CA ARG A 120 -10.77 0.87 -30.97
C ARG A 120 -11.07 2.36 -31.03
N HIS A 121 -10.84 3.06 -29.91
CA HIS A 121 -10.87 4.53 -29.80
C HIS A 121 -12.21 5.24 -30.13
N THR A 122 -13.32 4.53 -30.22
CA THR A 122 -14.63 5.12 -30.54
C THR A 122 -15.53 5.29 -29.32
N ALA A 123 -16.16 6.47 -29.19
CA ALA A 123 -17.15 6.73 -28.15
C ALA A 123 -18.50 6.04 -28.43
N LYS A 124 -18.74 5.58 -29.67
CA LYS A 124 -19.99 4.99 -30.15
C LYS A 124 -19.68 3.82 -31.09
N PRO A 125 -19.12 2.71 -30.59
CA PRO A 125 -18.94 1.51 -31.42
C PRO A 125 -20.30 1.03 -31.93
N LYS A 126 -20.32 0.33 -33.08
CA LYS A 126 -21.54 -0.26 -33.63
C LYS A 126 -22.14 -1.29 -32.67
N ARG A 127 -21.28 -1.99 -31.92
CA ARG A 127 -21.66 -2.94 -30.87
C ARG A 127 -20.86 -2.67 -29.60
N PRO A 128 -21.51 -2.55 -28.43
CA PRO A 128 -20.84 -2.39 -27.16
C PRO A 128 -20.42 -3.77 -26.62
N GLU A 129 -19.32 -4.32 -27.15
CA GLU A 129 -18.75 -5.63 -26.77
C GLU A 129 -18.13 -5.61 -25.36
N VAL A 130 -18.99 -5.50 -24.33
CA VAL A 130 -18.59 -5.24 -22.92
C VAL A 130 -18.43 -6.50 -22.08
N LEU A 131 -18.49 -7.70 -22.67
CA LEU A 131 -18.27 -8.96 -21.98
C LEU A 131 -16.80 -9.39 -22.14
N LEU A 132 -16.26 -9.98 -21.07
CA LEU A 132 -14.84 -10.29 -20.95
C LEU A 132 -14.61 -11.79 -20.72
N HIS A 133 -15.43 -12.41 -19.88
CA HIS A 133 -15.28 -13.82 -19.57
C HIS A 133 -16.64 -14.46 -19.29
N ARG A 134 -16.84 -15.68 -19.80
CA ARG A 134 -17.99 -16.53 -19.49
C ARG A 134 -17.55 -17.70 -18.63
N TYR A 135 -18.07 -17.77 -17.41
CA TYR A 135 -17.83 -18.89 -16.50
C TYR A 135 -18.59 -20.14 -16.94
N PRO A 136 -18.14 -21.35 -16.54
CA PRO A 136 -18.83 -22.61 -16.87
C PRO A 136 -20.30 -22.66 -16.41
N ASP A 137 -20.65 -21.95 -15.34
CA ASP A 137 -22.02 -21.85 -14.82
C ASP A 137 -22.88 -20.78 -15.52
N GLY A 138 -22.37 -20.22 -16.62
CA GLY A 138 -23.02 -19.22 -17.45
C GLY A 138 -23.02 -17.81 -16.86
N ARG A 139 -22.31 -17.54 -15.75
CA ARG A 139 -22.07 -16.16 -15.31
C ARG A 139 -21.11 -15.47 -16.26
N PHE A 140 -21.22 -14.15 -16.33
CA PHE A 140 -20.30 -13.32 -17.12
C PHE A 140 -19.55 -12.35 -16.23
N MET A 141 -18.34 -12.02 -16.66
CA MET A 141 -17.65 -10.82 -16.24
C MET A 141 -17.72 -9.80 -17.36
N SER A 142 -18.13 -8.58 -17.02
CA SER A 142 -18.14 -7.42 -17.91
C SER A 142 -17.06 -6.42 -17.51
N PHE A 143 -16.68 -5.55 -18.45
CA PHE A 143 -15.66 -4.52 -18.24
C PHE A 143 -16.07 -3.23 -18.94
N PHE A 144 -15.79 -2.11 -18.26
CA PHE A 144 -16.24 -0.77 -18.65
C PHE A 144 -15.11 0.24 -18.48
N GLY A 145 -15.34 1.45 -18.98
CA GLY A 145 -14.46 2.58 -18.80
C GLY A 145 -13.19 2.50 -19.64
N ASP A 146 -12.09 3.01 -19.06
CA ASP A 146 -10.78 3.02 -19.72
C ASP A 146 -10.15 1.64 -19.93
N LEU A 147 -10.71 0.60 -19.31
CA LEU A 147 -10.32 -0.79 -19.53
C LEU A 147 -10.82 -1.33 -20.89
N HIS A 148 -11.80 -0.68 -21.51
CA HIS A 148 -12.41 -1.12 -22.75
C HIS A 148 -11.74 -0.46 -23.98
N PRO A 149 -11.33 -1.22 -25.02
CA PRO A 149 -10.60 -0.71 -26.19
C PRO A 149 -11.32 0.39 -26.98
N SER A 150 -12.65 0.41 -26.99
CA SER A 150 -13.42 1.49 -27.62
C SER A 150 -13.39 2.77 -26.80
N TYR A 151 -13.53 2.64 -25.48
CA TYR A 151 -13.96 3.72 -24.59
C TYR A 151 -12.82 4.38 -23.82
N PHE A 152 -11.56 4.00 -24.08
CA PHE A 152 -10.42 4.56 -23.36
C PHE A 152 -10.01 5.97 -23.80
N GLY A 153 -9.38 6.68 -22.88
CA GLY A 153 -8.60 7.90 -23.11
C GLY A 153 -9.28 9.18 -22.63
N ASN A 154 -10.55 9.13 -22.22
CA ASN A 154 -11.19 10.22 -21.48
C ASN A 154 -12.45 9.74 -20.74
N VAL A 155 -12.83 10.50 -19.71
CA VAL A 155 -13.97 10.22 -18.84
C VAL A 155 -15.29 10.15 -19.61
N VAL A 156 -15.49 10.98 -20.64
CA VAL A 156 -16.74 10.98 -21.42
C VAL A 156 -16.93 9.66 -22.16
N LYS A 157 -15.89 9.14 -22.82
CA LYS A 157 -15.91 7.83 -23.45
C LYS A 157 -16.08 6.73 -22.41
N ALA A 158 -15.36 6.81 -21.30
CA ALA A 158 -15.47 5.84 -20.21
C ALA A 158 -16.91 5.74 -19.67
N MET A 159 -17.58 6.87 -19.41
CA MET A 159 -19.00 6.90 -19.01
C MET A 159 -19.93 6.43 -20.14
N GLY A 160 -19.57 6.73 -21.40
CA GLY A 160 -20.27 6.24 -22.59
C GLY A 160 -20.34 4.71 -22.66
N SER A 161 -19.34 4.00 -22.14
CA SER A 161 -19.32 2.53 -22.07
C SER A 161 -20.45 1.98 -21.21
N ALA A 162 -20.71 2.56 -20.03
CA ALA A 162 -21.76 2.11 -19.13
C ALA A 162 -23.14 2.37 -19.75
N LYS A 163 -23.34 3.57 -20.31
CA LYS A 163 -24.60 3.93 -20.98
C LYS A 163 -24.95 3.01 -22.16
N GLN A 164 -23.95 2.55 -22.91
CA GLN A 164 -24.17 1.70 -24.08
C GLN A 164 -24.17 0.21 -23.76
N GLY A 165 -23.40 -0.22 -22.76
CA GLY A 165 -23.24 -1.63 -22.42
C GLY A 165 -24.21 -2.16 -21.36
N TYR A 166 -24.86 -1.30 -20.55
CA TYR A 166 -25.84 -1.80 -19.56
C TYR A 166 -26.97 -2.64 -20.17
N PRO A 167 -27.49 -2.42 -21.40
CA PRO A 167 -28.53 -3.27 -21.96
C PRO A 167 -28.06 -4.72 -22.18
N VAL A 168 -26.78 -4.92 -22.51
CA VAL A 168 -26.16 -6.26 -22.64
C VAL A 168 -26.17 -6.96 -21.28
N VAL A 169 -25.74 -6.26 -20.23
CA VAL A 169 -25.74 -6.79 -18.86
C VAL A 169 -27.16 -7.12 -18.39
N SER A 170 -28.12 -6.22 -18.60
CA SER A 170 -29.52 -6.43 -18.25
C SER A 170 -30.12 -7.62 -18.99
N HIS A 171 -29.84 -7.77 -20.28
CA HIS A 171 -30.31 -8.91 -21.07
C HIS A 171 -29.83 -10.24 -20.48
N LEU A 172 -28.54 -10.35 -20.17
CA LEU A 172 -27.96 -11.56 -19.59
C LEU A 172 -28.48 -11.85 -18.17
N LEU A 173 -28.69 -10.82 -17.35
CA LEU A 173 -29.25 -10.99 -16.01
C LEU A 173 -30.71 -11.48 -16.06
N LEU A 174 -31.52 -11.02 -17.03
CA LEU A 174 -32.90 -11.47 -17.22
C LEU A 174 -33.03 -12.94 -17.62
N GLN A 175 -31.97 -13.53 -18.19
CA GLN A 175 -31.92 -14.95 -18.53
C GLN A 175 -31.67 -15.85 -17.30
N ARG A 176 -31.48 -15.26 -16.11
CA ARG A 176 -31.10 -15.98 -14.90
C ARG A 176 -32.08 -15.72 -13.77
N SER A 177 -32.41 -16.76 -13.01
CA SER A 177 -33.10 -16.58 -11.74
C SER A 177 -32.17 -15.91 -10.72
N PRO A 178 -32.70 -15.03 -9.85
CA PRO A 178 -31.94 -14.48 -8.72
C PRO A 178 -31.29 -15.59 -7.90
N SER A 179 -30.02 -15.41 -7.52
CA SER A 179 -29.30 -16.40 -6.70
C SER A 179 -29.72 -16.38 -5.23
N ALA A 180 -30.33 -15.27 -4.80
CA ALA A 180 -30.75 -15.03 -3.43
C ALA A 180 -32.28 -15.08 -3.37
N ALA A 181 -32.83 -15.90 -2.49
CA ALA A 181 -34.27 -15.99 -2.21
C ALA A 181 -34.71 -15.07 -1.05
N GLU A 182 -33.76 -14.36 -0.45
CA GLU A 182 -33.97 -13.38 0.61
C GLU A 182 -34.67 -12.13 0.05
N ASP A 183 -35.53 -11.52 0.87
CA ASP A 183 -36.12 -10.22 0.54
C ASP A 183 -35.06 -9.10 0.53
N ASP A 184 -35.39 -7.98 -0.12
CA ASP A 184 -34.47 -6.85 -0.29
C ASP A 184 -33.95 -6.30 1.05
N ALA A 185 -34.76 -6.28 2.11
CA ALA A 185 -34.35 -5.75 3.41
C ALA A 185 -33.32 -6.68 4.08
N SER A 186 -33.57 -7.99 4.06
CA SER A 186 -32.65 -9.01 4.55
C SER A 186 -31.33 -9.00 3.76
N PHE A 187 -31.42 -8.88 2.44
CA PHE A 187 -30.25 -8.78 1.55
C PHE A 187 -29.41 -7.54 1.84
N LEU A 188 -30.04 -6.36 1.94
CA LEU A 188 -29.35 -5.10 2.25
C LEU A 188 -28.75 -5.11 3.66
N ALA A 189 -29.45 -5.69 4.65
CA ALA A 189 -28.93 -5.86 6.00
C ALA A 189 -27.67 -6.73 6.01
N ARG A 190 -27.68 -7.83 5.23
CA ARG A 190 -26.52 -8.71 5.05
C ARG A 190 -25.35 -7.98 4.39
N LEU A 191 -25.59 -7.24 3.31
CA LEU A 191 -24.55 -6.44 2.64
C LEU A 191 -23.96 -5.39 3.57
N ASN A 192 -24.80 -4.65 4.31
CA ASN A 192 -24.33 -3.63 5.25
C ASN A 192 -23.48 -4.26 6.36
N ARG A 193 -23.90 -5.41 6.89
CA ARG A 193 -23.15 -6.15 7.92
C ARG A 193 -21.80 -6.66 7.41
N ASP A 194 -21.72 -7.08 6.16
CA ASP A 194 -20.55 -7.76 5.60
C ASP A 194 -19.56 -6.83 4.91
N LEU A 195 -20.03 -5.70 4.35
CA LEU A 195 -19.23 -4.72 3.58
C LEU A 195 -18.91 -3.43 4.34
N ARG A 196 -19.59 -3.11 5.45
CA ARG A 196 -19.28 -1.94 6.27
C ARG A 196 -18.44 -2.36 7.48
N ALA A 197 -17.18 -1.91 7.49
CA ALA A 197 -16.32 -2.11 8.65
C ALA A 197 -16.76 -1.18 9.79
N VAL A 198 -16.78 -1.71 11.01
CA VAL A 198 -17.04 -0.94 12.23
C VAL A 198 -15.97 -1.25 13.26
N VAL A 199 -15.66 -0.27 14.10
CA VAL A 199 -14.74 -0.44 15.23
C VAL A 199 -15.37 -1.39 16.24
N HIS A 200 -14.65 -2.46 16.58
CA HIS A 200 -15.03 -3.37 17.65
C HIS A 200 -14.44 -2.90 18.98
N GLU A 201 -13.14 -2.60 18.99
CA GLU A 201 -12.40 -2.18 20.18
C GLU A 201 -11.12 -1.42 19.78
N VAL A 202 -10.66 -0.53 20.66
CA VAL A 202 -9.37 0.15 20.55
C VAL A 202 -8.57 -0.16 21.81
N ARG A 203 -7.32 -0.62 21.65
CA ARG A 203 -6.43 -1.04 22.74
C ARG A 203 -5.10 -0.34 22.64
N ARG A 204 -4.59 0.14 23.77
CA ARG A 204 -3.23 0.64 23.86
C ARG A 204 -2.28 -0.51 24.19
N LEU A 205 -1.32 -0.77 23.31
CA LEU A 205 -0.33 -1.85 23.48
C LEU A 205 0.95 -1.35 24.16
N THR A 206 1.36 -0.13 23.86
CA THR A 206 2.50 0.58 24.47
C THR A 206 2.16 2.07 24.57
N PRO A 207 3.00 2.93 25.17
CA PRO A 207 2.75 4.37 25.17
C PRO A 207 2.53 4.98 23.79
N THR A 208 3.10 4.38 22.72
CA THR A 208 3.05 4.89 21.35
C THR A 208 2.35 3.94 20.37
N ILE A 209 1.90 2.76 20.78
CA ILE A 209 1.29 1.77 19.88
C ILE A 209 -0.17 1.51 20.25
N VAL A 210 -1.05 1.60 19.25
CA VAL A 210 -2.49 1.33 19.36
C VAL A 210 -2.88 0.19 18.43
N GLU A 211 -3.68 -0.74 18.94
CA GLU A 211 -4.38 -1.78 18.20
C GLU A 211 -5.84 -1.36 18.02
N VAL A 212 -6.32 -1.38 16.78
CA VAL A 212 -7.74 -1.22 16.48
C VAL A 212 -8.27 -2.56 15.96
N VAL A 213 -9.22 -3.13 16.71
CA VAL A 213 -9.95 -4.33 16.30
C VAL A 213 -11.21 -3.88 15.57
N LEU A 214 -11.38 -4.37 14.35
CA LEU A 214 -12.47 -4.01 13.44
C LEU A 214 -13.33 -5.24 13.16
N ARG A 215 -14.64 -5.06 13.13
CA ARG A 215 -15.57 -6.04 12.55
C ARG A 215 -15.73 -5.76 11.07
N ALA A 216 -15.09 -6.58 10.24
CA ALA A 216 -15.09 -6.48 8.78
C ALA A 216 -15.14 -7.88 8.15
N PRO A 217 -16.33 -8.52 8.10
CA PRO A 217 -16.43 -9.96 7.84
C PRO A 217 -15.87 -10.43 6.50
N ILE A 218 -16.15 -9.73 5.39
CA ILE A 218 -15.60 -10.11 4.08
C ILE A 218 -14.09 -9.95 4.04
N ALA A 219 -13.58 -8.83 4.56
CA ALA A 219 -12.15 -8.55 4.60
C ALA A 219 -11.41 -9.59 5.46
N ALA A 220 -11.95 -9.96 6.63
CA ALA A 220 -11.37 -10.97 7.52
C ALA A 220 -11.29 -12.34 6.86
N ARG A 221 -12.36 -12.75 6.16
CA ARG A 221 -12.42 -14.03 5.45
C ARG A 221 -11.46 -14.10 4.26
N ARG A 222 -11.13 -12.97 3.63
CA ARG A 222 -10.26 -12.92 2.45
C ARG A 222 -8.79 -12.65 2.76
N PHE A 223 -8.47 -12.23 3.98
CA PHE A 223 -7.10 -11.98 4.41
C PHE A 223 -6.19 -13.19 4.22
N GLN A 224 -4.96 -12.94 3.79
CA GLN A 224 -3.84 -13.87 3.84
C GLN A 224 -2.62 -13.17 4.49
N PRO A 225 -1.70 -13.92 5.13
CA PRO A 225 -0.51 -13.35 5.76
C PRO A 225 0.29 -12.43 4.81
N GLY A 226 0.82 -11.33 5.36
CA GLY A 226 1.55 -10.31 4.60
C GLY A 226 0.70 -9.21 3.99
N GLN A 227 -0.61 -9.44 3.77
CA GLN A 227 -1.50 -8.42 3.19
C GLN A 227 -1.81 -7.29 4.17
N PHE A 228 -2.26 -6.16 3.63
CA PHE A 228 -2.57 -4.96 4.42
C PHE A 228 -3.87 -4.29 3.96
N TYR A 229 -4.24 -3.21 4.64
CA TYR A 229 -5.49 -2.47 4.41
C TYR A 229 -5.24 -0.97 4.35
N ARG A 230 -6.12 -0.26 3.63
CA ARG A 230 -6.28 1.19 3.76
C ARG A 230 -7.32 1.48 4.84
N MET A 231 -6.93 2.15 5.91
CA MET A 231 -7.81 2.56 7.00
C MET A 231 -8.01 4.08 7.04
N GLN A 232 -9.25 4.52 7.29
CA GLN A 232 -9.61 5.94 7.41
C GLN A 232 -10.97 6.09 8.13
N ASN A 233 -11.19 7.17 8.88
CA ASN A 233 -12.52 7.52 9.39
C ASN A 233 -13.37 8.20 8.30
N TYR A 234 -14.69 8.21 8.45
CA TYR A 234 -15.52 9.07 7.59
C TYR A 234 -15.53 10.49 8.14
N GLU A 235 -15.31 11.49 7.29
CA GLU A 235 -15.37 12.91 7.65
C GLU A 235 -16.67 13.27 8.40
N ARG A 236 -17.79 12.65 8.03
CA ARG A 236 -19.09 12.85 8.70
C ARG A 236 -19.07 12.49 10.20
N PHE A 237 -18.27 11.50 10.59
CA PHE A 237 -18.16 11.03 11.97
C PHE A 237 -16.87 11.51 12.66
N ALA A 238 -16.00 12.19 11.93
CA ALA A 238 -14.77 12.74 12.46
C ALA A 238 -15.03 13.73 13.58
N LEU A 239 -14.19 13.67 14.62
CA LEU A 239 -14.22 14.64 15.70
C LEU A 239 -13.97 16.05 15.18
N ARG A 240 -14.55 17.04 15.86
CA ARG A 240 -14.42 18.45 15.49
C ARG A 240 -13.93 19.25 16.68
N VAL A 241 -13.00 20.14 16.40
CA VAL A 241 -12.58 21.21 17.30
C VAL A 241 -12.80 22.55 16.56
N PRO A 242 -12.81 23.70 17.24
CA PRO A 242 -13.01 24.98 16.57
C PRO A 242 -12.05 25.17 15.38
N GLY A 243 -12.63 25.31 14.18
CA GLY A 243 -11.89 25.51 12.93
C GLY A 243 -11.21 24.27 12.34
N THR A 244 -11.50 23.05 12.81
CA THR A 244 -10.91 21.83 12.24
C THR A 244 -11.82 20.61 12.36
N THR A 245 -11.95 19.87 11.26
CA THR A 245 -12.48 18.50 11.25
C THR A 245 -11.31 17.53 11.24
N LEU A 246 -11.24 16.62 12.21
CA LEU A 246 -10.18 15.63 12.36
C LEU A 246 -10.45 14.41 11.48
N ALA A 247 -10.63 14.66 10.18
CA ALA A 247 -10.72 13.63 9.16
C ALA A 247 -9.31 13.05 8.92
N MET A 248 -9.20 11.74 8.94
CA MET A 248 -7.94 11.03 8.75
C MET A 248 -7.57 10.98 7.26
N GLU A 249 -6.28 11.03 6.95
CA GLU A 249 -5.77 10.49 5.69
C GLU A 249 -5.89 8.97 5.64
N GLY A 250 -5.73 8.39 4.44
CA GLY A 250 -5.71 6.93 4.28
C GLY A 250 -4.41 6.33 4.79
N LEU A 251 -4.48 5.51 5.84
CA LEU A 251 -3.32 4.83 6.43
C LEU A 251 -3.17 3.42 5.87
N ALA A 252 -1.96 3.06 5.43
CA ALA A 252 -1.64 1.68 5.07
C ALA A 252 -1.29 0.92 6.36
N LEU A 253 -2.18 0.03 6.80
CA LEU A 253 -2.02 -0.73 8.03
C LEU A 253 -2.12 -2.22 7.76
N THR A 254 -1.13 -2.97 8.23
CA THR A 254 -1.09 -4.42 8.06
C THR A 254 -2.12 -5.12 8.94
N GLY A 255 -2.72 -6.19 8.43
CA GLY A 255 -3.53 -7.09 9.26
C GLY A 255 -2.64 -7.89 10.21
N ALA A 256 -2.66 -7.56 11.50
CA ALA A 256 -1.83 -8.25 12.49
C ALA A 256 -2.35 -9.67 12.78
N TRP A 257 -3.67 -9.81 12.90
CA TRP A 257 -4.36 -11.09 13.01
C TRP A 257 -5.81 -10.98 12.54
N VAL A 258 -6.44 -12.13 12.24
CA VAL A 258 -7.86 -12.21 11.88
C VAL A 258 -8.56 -13.35 12.63
N ASP A 259 -9.82 -13.12 12.99
CA ASP A 259 -10.78 -14.16 13.40
C ASP A 259 -11.81 -14.26 12.27
N ARG A 260 -11.68 -15.30 11.43
CA ARG A 260 -12.52 -15.46 10.22
C ARG A 260 -13.98 -15.76 10.55
N GLU A 261 -14.23 -16.42 11.68
CA GLU A 261 -15.58 -16.82 12.09
C GLU A 261 -16.34 -15.61 12.65
N LYS A 262 -15.71 -14.85 13.55
CA LYS A 262 -16.32 -13.63 14.10
C LYS A 262 -16.27 -12.45 13.13
N GLY A 263 -15.44 -12.56 12.08
CA GLY A 263 -15.24 -11.50 11.10
C GLY A 263 -14.46 -10.33 11.68
N LEU A 264 -13.49 -10.59 12.55
CA LEU A 264 -12.65 -9.59 13.20
C LEU A 264 -11.28 -9.52 12.54
N ILE A 265 -10.74 -8.30 12.48
CA ILE A 265 -9.39 -8.01 11.99
C ILE A 265 -8.75 -7.05 12.98
N SER A 266 -7.48 -7.30 13.33
CA SER A 266 -6.67 -6.33 14.05
C SER A 266 -5.72 -5.62 13.10
N VAL A 267 -5.66 -4.30 13.25
CA VAL A 267 -4.62 -3.46 12.68
C VAL A 267 -3.89 -2.76 13.81
N ILE A 268 -2.57 -2.63 13.68
CA ILE A 268 -1.72 -1.99 14.69
C ILE A 268 -1.02 -0.80 14.05
N ALA A 269 -1.00 0.32 14.75
CA ALA A 269 -0.37 1.55 14.30
C ALA A 269 0.52 2.16 15.39
N LEU A 270 1.52 2.90 14.93
CA LEU A 270 2.38 3.74 15.77
C LEU A 270 1.86 5.18 15.76
N GLU A 271 1.66 5.77 16.93
CA GLU A 271 1.31 7.17 17.14
C GLU A 271 2.57 8.04 16.92
N MET A 272 2.77 8.44 15.66
CA MET A 272 3.87 9.30 15.21
C MET A 272 3.40 10.73 14.87
N GLY A 273 2.17 11.09 15.26
CA GLY A 273 1.49 12.29 14.79
C GLY A 273 0.48 12.01 13.66
N GLY A 274 -0.22 13.07 13.25
CA GLY A 274 -1.15 13.01 12.13
C GLY A 274 -2.34 12.07 12.37
N SER A 275 -2.75 11.33 11.34
CA SER A 275 -3.89 10.42 11.48
C SER A 275 -3.64 9.20 12.36
N GLY A 276 -2.37 8.83 12.61
CA GLY A 276 -2.02 7.74 13.51
C GLY A 276 -2.56 8.00 14.93
N ASP A 277 -2.41 9.22 15.42
CA ASP A 277 -2.90 9.64 16.75
C ASP A 277 -4.43 9.64 16.85
N LEU A 278 -5.12 9.81 15.71
CA LEU A 278 -6.59 9.84 15.67
C LEU A 278 -7.21 8.44 15.83
N LEU A 279 -6.44 7.37 15.60
CA LEU A 279 -6.91 5.98 15.78
C LEU A 279 -7.34 5.69 17.22
N ALA A 280 -6.64 6.27 18.20
CA ALA A 280 -6.97 6.16 19.61
C ALA A 280 -8.37 6.74 19.95
N TYR A 281 -8.85 7.69 19.16
CA TYR A 281 -10.11 8.39 19.41
C TYR A 281 -11.33 7.72 18.75
N LEU A 282 -11.12 6.64 18.00
CA LEU A 282 -12.19 5.86 17.41
C LEU A 282 -13.02 5.16 18.50
N ARG A 283 -14.34 5.12 18.32
CA ARG A 283 -15.26 4.54 19.31
C ARG A 283 -15.80 3.20 18.84
N PRO A 284 -15.99 2.20 19.73
CA PRO A 284 -16.73 0.98 19.40
C PRO A 284 -18.08 1.30 18.72
N GLY A 285 -18.39 0.59 17.65
CA GLY A 285 -19.55 0.80 16.79
C GLY A 285 -19.39 1.88 15.72
N GLU A 286 -18.33 2.69 15.74
CA GLU A 286 -18.10 3.72 14.73
C GLU A 286 -17.77 3.08 13.36
N PRO A 287 -18.47 3.48 12.27
CA PRO A 287 -18.15 3.00 10.95
C PRO A 287 -16.86 3.64 10.44
N VAL A 288 -16.03 2.85 9.79
CA VAL A 288 -14.75 3.28 9.21
C VAL A 288 -14.58 2.73 7.80
N VAL A 289 -13.72 3.38 7.03
CA VAL A 289 -13.23 2.82 5.76
C VAL A 289 -12.12 1.84 6.09
N LEU A 290 -12.32 0.57 5.74
CA LEU A 290 -11.29 -0.46 5.72
C LEU A 290 -11.28 -1.12 4.34
N MET A 291 -10.45 -0.62 3.44
CA MET A 291 -10.34 -1.16 2.08
C MET A 291 -9.22 -2.20 2.02
N GLY A 292 -9.56 -3.42 1.64
CA GLY A 292 -8.62 -4.53 1.47
C GLY A 292 -9.29 -5.89 1.71
N PRO A 293 -8.49 -6.96 1.88
CA PRO A 293 -7.02 -6.93 1.89
C PRO A 293 -6.46 -6.52 0.53
N THR A 294 -5.30 -5.87 0.54
CA THR A 294 -4.53 -5.48 -0.66
C THR A 294 -3.05 -5.89 -0.47
N GLY A 295 -2.23 -5.69 -1.49
CA GLY A 295 -0.93 -6.33 -1.60
C GLY A 295 -1.02 -7.80 -2.02
N THR A 296 0.15 -8.41 -2.16
CA THR A 296 0.31 -9.83 -2.49
C THR A 296 0.54 -10.63 -1.20
N PRO A 297 -0.13 -11.77 -0.98
CA PRO A 297 0.18 -12.63 0.16
C PRO A 297 1.66 -13.01 0.20
N THR A 298 2.26 -13.05 1.38
CA THR A 298 3.64 -13.51 1.54
C THR A 298 3.72 -14.98 1.13
N GLU A 299 4.76 -15.34 0.38
CA GLU A 299 5.05 -16.73 0.04
C GLU A 299 5.33 -17.54 1.31
N ILE A 300 4.59 -18.63 1.52
CA ILE A 300 4.72 -19.51 2.68
C ILE A 300 5.30 -20.88 2.23
N PRO A 301 6.63 -21.06 2.24
CA PRO A 301 7.24 -22.34 1.92
C PRO A 301 7.00 -23.42 2.99
N THR A 302 7.09 -24.68 2.57
CA THR A 302 7.07 -25.87 3.45
C THR A 302 8.49 -26.36 3.71
N ASP A 303 8.75 -26.90 4.89
CA ASP A 303 10.01 -27.56 5.28
C ASP A 303 11.30 -26.70 5.14
N GLU A 304 11.17 -25.37 5.14
CA GLU A 304 12.31 -24.44 5.14
C GLU A 304 12.70 -24.02 6.57
N THR A 305 13.95 -23.59 6.76
CA THR A 305 14.31 -22.75 7.92
C THR A 305 14.22 -21.29 7.52
N VAL A 306 13.35 -20.53 8.17
CA VAL A 306 13.08 -19.12 7.85
C VAL A 306 13.51 -18.23 9.01
N VAL A 307 14.28 -17.19 8.68
CA VAL A 307 14.65 -16.12 9.60
C VAL A 307 13.67 -14.96 9.42
N LEU A 308 12.95 -14.61 10.47
CA LEU A 308 12.09 -13.41 10.51
C LEU A 308 12.82 -12.31 11.27
N ALA A 309 13.02 -11.15 10.66
CA ALA A 309 13.65 -9.99 11.29
C ALA A 309 12.64 -8.85 11.39
N GLY A 310 12.11 -8.62 12.60
CA GLY A 310 11.06 -7.63 12.86
C GLY A 310 11.55 -6.44 13.66
N GLY A 311 11.45 -5.23 13.12
CA GLY A 311 11.81 -3.99 13.83
C GLY A 311 10.58 -3.19 14.27
N GLY A 312 10.40 -2.99 15.58
CA GLY A 312 9.33 -2.16 16.15
C GLY A 312 7.94 -2.60 15.70
N LEU A 313 7.22 -1.72 14.99
CA LEU A 313 5.90 -2.02 14.41
C LEU A 313 5.95 -3.16 13.38
N GLY A 314 7.09 -3.39 12.72
CA GLY A 314 7.26 -4.46 11.74
C GLY A 314 7.00 -5.86 12.30
N ASN A 315 7.14 -6.03 13.63
CA ASN A 315 6.80 -7.28 14.31
C ASN A 315 5.31 -7.68 14.12
N ALA A 316 4.39 -6.71 14.07
CA ALA A 316 2.95 -6.97 13.93
C ALA A 316 2.61 -7.78 12.67
N VAL A 317 3.35 -7.55 11.58
CA VAL A 317 3.15 -8.25 10.31
C VAL A 317 3.57 -9.72 10.40
N LEU A 318 4.69 -9.94 11.08
CA LEU A 318 5.35 -11.24 11.18
C LEU A 318 4.58 -12.25 12.05
N PHE A 319 3.60 -11.81 12.86
CA PHE A 319 2.76 -12.72 13.65
C PHE A 319 2.02 -13.71 12.75
N SER A 320 1.35 -13.19 11.73
CA SER A 320 0.57 -13.99 10.79
C SER A 320 1.45 -14.84 9.87
N ILE A 321 2.58 -14.27 9.42
CA ILE A 321 3.55 -14.95 8.55
C ILE A 321 4.22 -16.10 9.30
N GLY A 322 4.75 -15.87 10.50
CA GLY A 322 5.42 -16.90 11.30
C GLY A 322 4.47 -18.04 11.70
N ARG A 323 3.22 -17.74 12.06
CA ARG A 323 2.20 -18.78 12.30
C ARG A 323 1.93 -19.62 11.06
N ALA A 324 1.82 -19.00 9.88
CA ALA A 324 1.59 -19.71 8.63
C ALA A 324 2.78 -20.57 8.23
N LEU A 325 4.01 -20.08 8.37
CA LEU A 325 5.24 -20.83 8.13
C LEU A 325 5.32 -22.07 9.02
N ARG A 326 5.05 -21.92 10.32
CA ARG A 326 5.06 -23.06 11.27
C ARG A 326 3.96 -24.07 10.95
N ALA A 327 2.76 -23.60 10.61
CA ALA A 327 1.66 -24.46 10.20
C ALA A 327 1.98 -25.24 8.90
N ALA A 328 2.81 -24.67 8.03
CA ALA A 328 3.32 -25.31 6.80
C ALA A 328 4.53 -26.24 7.04
N GLY A 329 4.96 -26.45 8.30
CA GLY A 329 6.08 -27.33 8.64
C GLY A 329 7.47 -26.68 8.62
N SER A 330 7.55 -25.38 8.28
CA SER A 330 8.82 -24.64 8.31
C SER A 330 9.24 -24.31 9.75
N LYS A 331 10.56 -24.22 9.97
CA LYS A 331 11.16 -23.82 11.26
C LYS A 331 11.45 -22.33 11.26
N VAL A 332 11.06 -21.62 12.32
CA VAL A 332 11.15 -20.15 12.38
C VAL A 332 12.10 -19.69 13.49
N VAL A 333 13.15 -18.97 13.08
CA VAL A 333 14.02 -18.19 13.99
C VAL A 333 13.62 -16.72 13.88
N TYR A 334 13.10 -16.17 14.97
CA TYR A 334 12.50 -14.85 14.99
C TYR A 334 13.40 -13.86 15.74
N PHE A 335 13.88 -12.82 15.08
CA PHE A 335 14.58 -11.69 15.69
C PHE A 335 13.60 -10.54 15.93
N ALA A 336 13.21 -10.33 17.18
CA ALA A 336 12.26 -9.31 17.58
C ALA A 336 13.00 -8.09 18.13
N GLY A 337 13.21 -7.08 17.28
CA GLY A 337 13.98 -5.87 17.58
C GLY A 337 13.12 -4.70 18.03
N TYR A 338 13.55 -4.05 19.10
CA TYR A 338 12.92 -2.86 19.70
C TYR A 338 14.00 -1.85 20.10
N LYS A 339 13.62 -0.56 20.14
CA LYS A 339 14.53 0.48 20.59
C LYS A 339 14.56 0.54 22.12
N HIS A 340 13.39 0.62 22.74
CA HIS A 340 13.24 0.67 24.19
C HIS A 340 12.52 -0.56 24.73
N VAL A 341 12.76 -0.90 26.00
CA VAL A 341 12.08 -2.02 26.67
C VAL A 341 10.55 -1.83 26.68
N GLY A 342 10.08 -0.59 26.82
CA GLY A 342 8.66 -0.23 26.78
C GLY A 342 7.99 -0.37 25.42
N ASP A 343 8.75 -0.57 24.35
CA ASP A 343 8.21 -0.76 23.00
C ASP A 343 7.80 -2.21 22.73
N ARG A 344 8.12 -3.15 23.62
CA ARG A 344 7.79 -4.58 23.42
C ARG A 344 6.30 -4.84 23.63
N TYR A 345 5.64 -5.40 22.62
CA TYR A 345 4.21 -5.73 22.64
C TYR A 345 3.96 -7.15 22.10
N ARG A 346 2.79 -7.72 22.45
CA ARG A 346 2.26 -9.00 21.91
C ARG A 346 3.27 -10.15 21.95
N VAL A 347 3.91 -10.33 23.12
CA VAL A 347 4.97 -11.32 23.34
C VAL A 347 4.46 -12.74 23.02
N GLU A 348 3.23 -13.05 23.40
CA GLU A 348 2.57 -14.33 23.16
C GLU A 348 2.40 -14.63 21.67
N ASP A 349 2.08 -13.63 20.84
CA ASP A 349 1.93 -13.84 19.40
C ASP A 349 3.28 -14.09 18.73
N ILE A 350 4.33 -13.38 19.14
CA ILE A 350 5.70 -13.59 18.64
C ILE A 350 6.19 -14.99 19.00
N GLU A 351 5.99 -15.41 20.25
CA GLU A 351 6.36 -16.76 20.69
C GLU A 351 5.55 -17.84 19.95
N ALA A 352 4.23 -17.63 19.73
CA ALA A 352 3.41 -18.56 18.96
C ALA A 352 3.82 -18.65 17.47
N ALA A 353 4.32 -17.55 16.91
CA ALA A 353 4.76 -17.44 15.53
C ALA A 353 6.19 -17.96 15.30
N SER A 354 6.87 -18.50 16.31
CA SER A 354 8.30 -18.86 16.24
C SER A 354 8.63 -20.16 16.98
N ASP A 355 9.69 -20.83 16.54
CA ASP A 355 10.29 -21.94 17.28
C ASP A 355 11.37 -21.44 18.25
N VAL A 356 12.12 -20.41 17.83
CA VAL A 356 13.11 -19.69 18.65
C VAL A 356 12.92 -18.19 18.45
N VAL A 357 12.91 -17.42 19.55
CA VAL A 357 12.98 -15.95 19.51
C VAL A 357 14.34 -15.48 20.03
N VAL A 358 14.91 -14.51 19.33
CA VAL A 358 16.01 -13.68 19.80
C VAL A 358 15.44 -12.28 20.06
N TRP A 359 15.26 -11.95 21.34
CA TRP A 359 14.74 -10.66 21.79
C TRP A 359 15.88 -9.62 21.74
N CYS A 360 15.72 -8.58 20.92
CA CYS A 360 16.76 -7.57 20.70
C CYS A 360 16.26 -6.21 21.21
N CYS A 361 17.04 -5.55 22.05
CA CYS A 361 16.76 -4.20 22.53
C CYS A 361 17.99 -3.34 22.33
N ASP A 362 17.88 -2.19 21.68
CA ASP A 362 19.02 -1.30 21.48
C ASP A 362 19.63 -0.82 22.81
N GLU A 363 18.79 -0.71 23.85
CA GLU A 363 19.17 -0.18 25.17
C GLU A 363 19.23 -1.25 26.27
N PRO A 364 20.18 -1.13 27.24
CA PRO A 364 20.19 -1.96 28.43
C PRO A 364 19.00 -1.62 29.37
N PRO A 365 18.51 -2.57 30.19
CA PRO A 365 19.03 -3.93 30.40
C PRO A 365 18.58 -4.95 29.34
N GLY A 366 17.79 -4.53 28.36
CA GLY A 366 17.17 -5.41 27.37
C GLY A 366 16.04 -6.26 27.92
N PHE A 367 15.87 -7.45 27.34
CA PHE A 367 14.72 -8.33 27.63
C PHE A 367 15.14 -9.62 28.32
N ALA A 368 14.30 -10.10 29.24
CA ALA A 368 14.38 -11.47 29.75
C ALA A 368 13.50 -12.39 28.87
N PRO A 369 14.06 -13.47 28.28
CA PRO A 369 13.27 -14.49 27.59
C PRO A 369 12.37 -15.26 28.55
N ARG A 370 11.17 -15.67 28.10
CA ARG A 370 10.23 -16.47 28.90
C ARG A 370 10.34 -17.98 28.65
N ARG A 371 10.94 -18.37 27.52
CA ARG A 371 11.11 -19.76 27.10
C ARG A 371 12.60 -20.15 27.11
N PRO A 372 12.96 -21.37 27.52
CA PRO A 372 14.37 -21.77 27.68
C PRO A 372 15.16 -21.81 26.37
N GLN A 373 14.49 -21.99 25.23
CA GLN A 373 15.12 -21.98 23.91
C GLN A 373 15.37 -20.56 23.36
N ASP A 374 14.69 -19.56 23.90
CA ASP A 374 14.80 -18.18 23.45
C ASP A 374 16.08 -17.53 23.97
N ARG A 375 16.53 -16.49 23.28
CA ARG A 375 17.73 -15.71 23.60
C ARG A 375 17.39 -14.24 23.71
N ALA A 376 18.29 -13.47 24.30
CA ALA A 376 18.21 -12.03 24.34
C ALA A 376 19.56 -11.41 23.99
N PHE A 377 19.53 -10.22 23.41
CA PHE A 377 20.70 -9.44 23.04
C PHE A 377 20.43 -7.95 23.26
N VAL A 378 21.42 -7.24 23.80
CA VAL A 378 21.38 -5.78 23.93
C VAL A 378 22.20 -5.19 22.78
N GLY A 379 21.52 -4.50 21.87
CA GLY A 379 22.04 -3.93 20.64
C GLY A 379 21.04 -4.13 19.50
N ASN A 380 21.45 -3.69 18.31
CA ASN A 380 20.55 -3.69 17.15
C ASN A 380 20.32 -5.09 16.57
N ILE A 381 19.32 -5.21 15.69
CA ILE A 381 18.90 -6.49 15.14
C ILE A 381 19.99 -7.23 14.35
N VAL A 382 20.85 -6.52 13.61
CA VAL A 382 21.94 -7.13 12.84
C VAL A 382 23.01 -7.69 13.77
N GLN A 383 23.35 -6.95 14.83
CA GLN A 383 24.28 -7.43 15.87
C GLN A 383 23.72 -8.67 16.57
N ALA A 384 22.42 -8.69 16.87
CA ALA A 384 21.78 -9.85 17.47
C ALA A 384 21.77 -11.07 16.52
N MET A 385 21.51 -10.87 15.22
CA MET A 385 21.62 -11.92 14.20
C MET A 385 23.04 -12.49 14.16
N GLN A 386 24.06 -11.64 14.16
CA GLN A 386 25.46 -12.06 14.18
C GLN A 386 25.82 -12.80 15.47
N ALA A 387 25.36 -12.30 16.63
CA ALA A 387 25.62 -12.92 17.93
C ALA A 387 24.93 -14.28 18.09
N TYR A 388 23.72 -14.44 17.54
CA TYR A 388 23.07 -15.74 17.44
C TYR A 388 23.84 -16.66 16.50
N ALA A 389 24.17 -16.19 15.30
CA ALA A 389 24.84 -16.98 14.26
C ALA A 389 26.25 -17.46 14.66
N SER A 390 26.98 -16.69 15.47
CA SER A 390 28.28 -17.08 16.03
C SER A 390 28.20 -17.92 17.31
N GLY A 391 27.02 -18.01 17.93
CA GLY A 391 26.81 -18.70 19.21
C GLY A 391 27.17 -17.85 20.45
N ALA A 392 27.45 -16.56 20.28
CA ALA A 392 27.80 -15.64 21.38
C ALA A 392 26.66 -15.44 22.40
N VAL A 393 25.40 -15.62 21.99
CA VAL A 393 24.24 -15.61 22.91
C VAL A 393 23.86 -17.02 23.40
N GLY A 394 24.74 -18.00 23.25
CA GLY A 394 24.54 -19.39 23.70
C GLY A 394 24.15 -20.35 22.57
N ALA A 395 23.67 -21.55 22.96
CA ALA A 395 23.34 -22.61 22.01
C ALA A 395 22.27 -22.15 21.00
N GLN A 396 22.42 -22.59 19.74
CA GLN A 396 21.48 -22.38 18.64
C GLN A 396 20.53 -23.59 18.53
N PRO A 397 19.29 -23.54 19.05
CA PRO A 397 18.37 -24.66 18.90
C PRO A 397 18.02 -24.94 17.42
N ILE A 398 18.13 -23.90 16.59
CA ILE A 398 18.06 -23.98 15.13
C ILE A 398 19.33 -23.31 14.60
N ALA A 399 20.15 -24.04 13.85
CA ALA A 399 21.38 -23.50 13.31
C ALA A 399 21.08 -22.33 12.35
N PHE A 400 21.73 -21.18 12.55
CA PHE A 400 21.51 -20.02 11.67
C PHE A 400 21.90 -20.31 10.20
N ALA A 401 22.94 -21.13 10.00
CA ALA A 401 23.38 -21.61 8.69
C ALA A 401 22.37 -22.52 7.96
N ALA A 402 21.33 -23.01 8.66
CA ALA A 402 20.25 -23.74 8.02
C ALA A 402 19.26 -22.81 7.28
N ALA A 403 19.30 -21.50 7.51
CA ALA A 403 18.36 -20.54 6.93
C ALA A 403 18.32 -20.60 5.39
N ASN A 404 17.14 -20.89 4.85
CA ASN A 404 16.83 -20.82 3.43
C ASN A 404 16.41 -19.41 3.02
N ARG A 405 15.75 -18.69 3.93
CA ARG A 405 15.10 -17.41 3.66
C ARG A 405 15.22 -16.45 4.83
N VAL A 406 15.38 -15.17 4.51
CA VAL A 406 15.31 -14.05 5.45
C VAL A 406 14.15 -13.14 5.02
N ILE A 407 13.20 -12.90 5.92
CA ILE A 407 12.10 -11.95 5.73
C ILE A 407 12.31 -10.80 6.73
N ALA A 408 12.58 -9.61 6.21
CA ALA A 408 12.83 -8.41 7.00
C ALA A 408 11.66 -7.43 6.89
N ILE A 409 11.11 -7.03 8.05
CA ILE A 409 9.99 -6.08 8.11
C ILE A 409 10.28 -5.08 9.25
N GLY A 410 10.41 -3.81 8.89
CA GLY A 410 10.74 -2.75 9.83
C GLY A 410 10.85 -1.40 9.13
N SER A 411 11.67 -0.50 9.66
CA SER A 411 12.01 0.74 8.94
C SER A 411 12.80 0.43 7.67
N ASP A 412 12.75 1.34 6.71
CA ASP A 412 13.58 1.34 5.50
C ASP A 412 15.07 1.14 5.84
N ARG A 413 15.55 1.82 6.89
CA ARG A 413 16.92 1.70 7.37
C ARG A 413 17.25 0.33 7.95
N MET A 414 16.33 -0.28 8.70
CA MET A 414 16.53 -1.61 9.26
C MET A 414 16.57 -2.66 8.14
N MET A 415 15.65 -2.59 7.17
CA MET A 415 15.65 -3.49 6.01
C MET A 415 16.91 -3.32 5.16
N ALA A 416 17.37 -2.08 4.93
CA ALA A 416 18.64 -1.80 4.25
C ALA A 416 19.85 -2.38 5.00
N ALA A 417 19.87 -2.27 6.34
CA ALA A 417 20.93 -2.83 7.16
C ALA A 417 20.97 -4.36 7.09
N VAL A 418 19.81 -5.03 7.10
CA VAL A 418 19.72 -6.49 6.91
C VAL A 418 20.17 -6.89 5.51
N ALA A 419 19.76 -6.13 4.48
CA ALA A 419 20.18 -6.35 3.09
C ALA A 419 21.72 -6.32 2.95
N ALA A 420 22.36 -5.29 3.50
CA ALA A 420 23.82 -5.15 3.46
C ALA A 420 24.52 -6.22 4.33
N ALA A 421 24.00 -6.51 5.53
CA ALA A 421 24.63 -7.43 6.47
C ALA A 421 24.72 -8.86 5.93
N ARG A 422 23.76 -9.31 5.13
CA ARG A 422 23.76 -10.63 4.46
C ARG A 422 24.99 -10.87 3.59
N HIS A 423 25.49 -9.81 2.95
CA HIS A 423 26.71 -9.87 2.11
C HIS A 423 27.98 -9.48 2.86
N GLY A 424 27.85 -8.98 4.09
CA GLY A 424 28.95 -8.60 4.97
C GLY A 424 29.08 -9.52 6.17
N VAL A 425 28.74 -9.01 7.36
CA VAL A 425 28.99 -9.68 8.65
C VAL A 425 28.24 -11.01 8.83
N LEU A 426 27.14 -11.23 8.10
CA LEU A 426 26.36 -12.47 8.17
C LEU A 426 26.72 -13.47 7.05
N ALA A 427 27.47 -13.06 6.03
CA ALA A 427 27.81 -13.91 4.88
C ALA A 427 28.44 -15.26 5.26
N PRO A 428 29.34 -15.35 6.26
CA PRO A 428 29.91 -16.65 6.67
C PRO A 428 28.90 -17.63 7.27
N TYR A 429 27.73 -17.14 7.69
CA TYR A 429 26.72 -17.92 8.41
C TYR A 429 25.45 -18.18 7.58
N LEU A 430 25.43 -17.78 6.31
CA LEU A 430 24.26 -17.92 5.44
C LEU A 430 24.59 -18.80 4.24
N LYS A 431 23.57 -19.50 3.72
CA LYS A 431 23.70 -20.23 2.46
C LYS A 431 23.93 -19.24 1.32
N LYS A 432 24.77 -19.59 0.34
CA LYS A 432 25.06 -18.68 -0.79
C LYS A 432 23.81 -18.33 -1.61
N ASP A 433 22.85 -19.25 -1.69
CA ASP A 433 21.61 -19.18 -2.45
C ASP A 433 20.38 -18.78 -1.61
N HIS A 434 20.59 -18.29 -0.37
CA HIS A 434 19.49 -17.86 0.50
C HIS A 434 18.66 -16.70 -0.09
N ILE A 435 17.34 -16.79 0.04
CA ILE A 435 16.41 -15.76 -0.44
C ILE A 435 16.27 -14.64 0.60
N ALA A 436 16.28 -13.38 0.18
CA ALA A 436 15.92 -12.23 1.02
C ALA A 436 14.66 -11.57 0.52
N ILE A 437 13.75 -11.25 1.43
CA ILE A 437 12.56 -10.48 1.14
C ILE A 437 12.46 -9.35 2.16
N GLY A 438 12.19 -8.14 1.68
CA GLY A 438 11.76 -7.01 2.49
C GLY A 438 10.30 -6.67 2.20
N SER A 439 9.50 -6.48 3.23
CA SER A 439 8.14 -5.92 3.07
C SER A 439 8.24 -4.41 2.97
N ILE A 440 8.34 -3.89 1.75
CA ILE A 440 8.65 -2.49 1.46
C ILE A 440 7.47 -1.58 1.76
N ASN A 441 7.73 -0.60 2.65
CA ASN A 441 6.77 0.35 3.18
C ASN A 441 6.71 1.66 2.37
N SER A 442 6.77 1.61 1.04
CA SER A 442 6.69 2.81 0.19
C SER A 442 5.43 3.62 0.51
N PRO A 443 5.46 4.97 0.39
CA PRO A 443 4.27 5.81 0.59
C PRO A 443 3.10 5.31 -0.27
N MET A 444 1.87 5.30 0.26
CA MET A 444 0.70 4.83 -0.48
C MET A 444 -0.45 5.83 -0.40
N GLN A 445 -1.27 5.88 -1.46
CA GLN A 445 -2.45 6.75 -1.53
C GLN A 445 -3.71 5.94 -1.85
N CYS A 446 -3.78 5.35 -3.05
CA CYS A 446 -4.95 4.58 -3.47
C CYS A 446 -4.99 3.19 -2.84
N MET A 447 -3.85 2.49 -2.78
CA MET A 447 -3.73 1.07 -2.40
C MET A 447 -4.58 0.12 -3.28
N MET A 448 -4.82 0.52 -4.53
CA MET A 448 -5.67 -0.18 -5.51
C MET A 448 -4.88 -0.94 -6.59
N LYS A 449 -3.61 -1.27 -6.33
CA LYS A 449 -2.71 -2.05 -7.21
C LYS A 449 -2.48 -1.43 -8.60
N GLU A 450 -1.34 -0.77 -8.79
CA GLU A 450 -0.92 -0.19 -10.10
C GLU A 450 -1.83 0.92 -10.66
N ILE A 451 -2.48 1.70 -9.78
CA ILE A 451 -3.38 2.81 -10.20
C ILE A 451 -2.69 4.17 -10.12
N CYS A 452 -2.25 4.61 -8.94
CA CYS A 452 -1.81 6.00 -8.75
C CYS A 452 -0.29 6.21 -8.68
N ALA A 453 0.51 5.13 -8.69
CA ALA A 453 1.98 5.16 -8.59
C ALA A 453 2.59 5.83 -7.35
N GLN A 454 1.80 6.21 -6.34
CA GLN A 454 2.35 6.75 -5.09
C GLN A 454 3.28 5.75 -4.39
N CYS A 455 3.00 4.45 -4.53
CA CYS A 455 3.80 3.37 -3.96
C CYS A 455 4.89 2.85 -4.92
N LEU A 456 5.28 3.63 -5.93
CA LEU A 456 6.32 3.20 -6.87
C LEU A 456 7.65 3.03 -6.13
N GLN A 457 8.28 1.88 -6.33
CA GLN A 457 9.57 1.51 -5.77
C GLN A 457 10.50 1.11 -6.92
N PRO A 458 11.61 1.85 -7.14
CA PRO A 458 12.62 1.42 -8.10
C PRO A 458 13.37 0.19 -7.59
N HIS A 459 13.62 -0.72 -8.53
CA HIS A 459 14.50 -1.87 -8.41
C HIS A 459 15.70 -1.68 -9.32
N VAL A 460 16.87 -2.11 -8.88
CA VAL A 460 18.09 -2.16 -9.68
C VAL A 460 18.55 -3.60 -9.74
N ASP A 461 18.64 -4.16 -10.94
CA ASP A 461 19.21 -5.49 -11.13
C ASP A 461 20.70 -5.47 -10.73
N PRO A 462 21.14 -6.28 -9.75
CA PRO A 462 22.51 -6.22 -9.24
C PRO A 462 23.56 -6.72 -10.25
N VAL A 463 23.15 -7.45 -11.30
CA VAL A 463 24.04 -7.97 -12.34
C VAL A 463 24.09 -7.01 -13.53
N SER A 464 22.93 -6.55 -14.02
CA SER A 464 22.84 -5.76 -15.24
C SER A 464 22.80 -4.24 -15.00
N GLY A 465 22.58 -3.80 -13.76
CA GLY A 465 22.36 -2.40 -13.40
C GLY A 465 21.06 -1.80 -13.96
N LYS A 466 20.17 -2.62 -14.51
CA LYS A 466 18.94 -2.14 -15.15
C LYS A 466 17.91 -1.75 -14.09
N THR A 467 17.33 -0.56 -14.23
CA THR A 467 16.24 -0.13 -13.38
C THR A 467 14.90 -0.65 -13.87
N THR A 468 14.12 -1.21 -12.95
CA THR A 468 12.70 -1.54 -13.13
C THR A 468 11.90 -0.91 -11.99
N TYR A 469 10.57 -0.97 -12.05
CA TYR A 469 9.71 -0.39 -11.02
C TYR A 469 8.64 -1.38 -10.59
N VAL A 470 8.42 -1.43 -9.27
CA VAL A 470 7.35 -2.21 -8.64
C VAL A 470 6.41 -1.26 -7.93
N PHE A 471 5.12 -1.52 -8.02
CA PHE A 471 4.12 -0.83 -7.21
C PHE A 471 3.99 -1.60 -5.90
N SER A 472 4.47 -1.06 -4.79
CA SER A 472 4.46 -1.77 -3.50
C SER A 472 3.04 -2.11 -3.01
N CYS A 473 2.00 -1.41 -3.47
CA CYS A 473 0.62 -1.82 -3.17
C CYS A 473 0.11 -3.03 -3.97
N PHE A 474 0.77 -3.35 -5.09
CA PHE A 474 0.59 -4.60 -5.82
C PHE A 474 1.43 -5.72 -5.17
N ASN A 475 2.73 -5.49 -5.01
CA ASN A 475 3.62 -6.42 -4.32
C ASN A 475 4.59 -5.69 -3.39
N GLN A 476 4.34 -5.79 -2.09
CA GLN A 476 5.15 -5.22 -1.02
C GLN A 476 6.35 -6.09 -0.67
N ASP A 477 6.27 -7.41 -0.87
CA ASP A 477 7.34 -8.35 -0.57
C ASP A 477 8.31 -8.40 -1.75
N GLN A 478 9.45 -7.71 -1.61
CA GLN A 478 10.40 -7.48 -2.69
C GLN A 478 11.79 -8.03 -2.35
N PRO A 479 12.57 -8.52 -3.33
CA PRO A 479 13.92 -9.00 -3.09
C PRO A 479 14.82 -7.88 -2.54
N LEU A 480 15.41 -8.05 -1.36
CA LEU A 480 16.23 -6.99 -0.75
C LEU A 480 17.39 -6.56 -1.65
N ASP A 481 17.95 -7.49 -2.42
CA ASP A 481 19.10 -7.24 -3.30
C ASP A 481 18.76 -6.36 -4.51
N GLN A 482 17.47 -6.16 -4.82
CA GLN A 482 17.02 -5.32 -5.93
C GLN A 482 16.50 -3.96 -5.46
N VAL A 483 16.11 -3.81 -4.19
CA VAL A 483 15.47 -2.59 -3.70
C VAL A 483 16.46 -1.44 -3.61
N ASP A 484 16.16 -0.33 -4.29
CA ASP A 484 16.86 0.93 -4.05
C ASP A 484 16.36 1.60 -2.76
N PHE A 485 17.07 1.32 -1.66
CA PHE A 485 16.78 1.88 -0.35
C PHE A 485 17.03 3.39 -0.26
N GLY A 486 17.93 3.94 -1.08
CA GLY A 486 18.16 5.39 -1.15
C GLY A 486 16.94 6.12 -1.68
N ALA A 487 16.40 5.63 -2.81
CA ALA A 487 15.15 6.13 -3.36
C ALA A 487 13.96 5.93 -2.41
N LEU A 488 13.86 4.78 -1.72
CA LEU A 488 12.81 4.56 -0.73
C LEU A 488 12.87 5.60 0.40
N ALA A 489 14.06 5.84 0.96
CA ALA A 489 14.25 6.82 2.03
C ALA A 489 13.89 8.25 1.59
N GLN A 490 14.31 8.66 0.39
CA GLN A 490 13.93 9.96 -0.18
C GLN A 490 12.40 10.09 -0.35
N ARG A 491 11.75 9.05 -0.87
CA ARG A 491 10.29 9.04 -1.07
C ARG A 491 9.51 9.06 0.24
N LEU A 492 9.98 8.37 1.27
CA LEU A 492 9.41 8.42 2.62
C LEU A 492 9.54 9.82 3.25
N ALA A 493 10.60 10.56 2.93
CA ALA A 493 10.83 11.90 3.45
C ALA A 493 10.15 13.03 2.64
N GLN A 494 9.53 12.72 1.49
CA GLN A 494 9.07 13.72 0.51
C GLN A 494 8.07 14.75 1.07
N ASN A 495 7.29 14.38 2.10
CA ASN A 495 6.28 15.23 2.73
C ASN A 495 6.69 15.68 4.14
N GLY A 496 7.97 15.58 4.50
CA GLY A 496 8.42 15.72 5.89
C GLY A 496 8.11 17.08 6.54
N VAL A 497 7.97 18.17 5.76
CA VAL A 497 7.53 19.46 6.30
C VAL A 497 6.04 19.42 6.64
N GLN A 498 5.21 18.96 5.70
CA GLN A 498 3.76 18.85 5.87
C GLN A 498 3.43 17.90 7.02
N GLU A 499 4.09 16.75 7.12
CA GLU A 499 3.89 15.78 8.21
C GLU A 499 4.18 16.39 9.58
N LYS A 500 5.27 17.14 9.73
CA LYS A 500 5.61 17.84 10.99
C LYS A 500 4.58 18.91 11.36
N LEU A 501 4.14 19.71 10.38
CA LEU A 501 3.11 20.73 10.60
C LEU A 501 1.78 20.07 10.99
N THR A 502 1.40 18.99 10.31
CA THR A 502 0.21 18.21 10.62
C THR A 502 0.30 17.60 12.02
N ALA A 503 1.43 17.02 12.40
CA ALA A 503 1.63 16.48 13.75
C ALA A 503 1.45 17.55 14.84
N LEU A 504 2.05 18.74 14.66
CA LEU A 504 1.89 19.86 15.59
C LEU A 504 0.44 20.35 15.64
N TRP A 505 -0.23 20.45 14.49
CA TRP A 505 -1.63 20.88 14.41
C TRP A 505 -2.57 19.89 15.08
N ILE A 506 -2.45 18.61 14.76
CA ILE A 506 -3.23 17.53 15.38
C ILE A 506 -2.96 17.50 16.89
N GLY A 507 -1.70 17.58 17.33
CA GLY A 507 -1.38 17.66 18.76
C GLY A 507 -2.09 18.81 19.47
N ARG A 508 -2.14 20.00 18.87
CA ARG A 508 -2.90 21.15 19.39
C ARG A 508 -4.42 20.88 19.42
N CYS A 509 -4.96 20.21 18.40
CA CYS A 509 -6.38 19.85 18.36
C CYS A 509 -6.73 18.81 19.44
N LEU A 510 -5.88 17.80 19.62
CA LEU A 510 -6.11 16.73 20.60
C LEU A 510 -6.06 17.25 22.05
N ALA A 511 -5.26 18.27 22.33
CA ALA A 511 -5.25 18.95 23.65
C ALA A 511 -6.59 19.62 24.02
N GLN A 512 -7.48 19.86 23.05
CA GLN A 512 -8.82 20.41 23.26
C GLN A 512 -9.90 19.33 23.44
N LEU A 513 -9.52 18.06 23.33
CA LEU A 513 -10.41 16.91 23.46
C LEU A 513 -10.12 16.17 24.78
N PRO A 514 -11.12 15.50 25.37
CA PRO A 514 -10.85 14.60 26.48
C PRO A 514 -9.88 13.48 26.02
N PRO A 515 -9.02 12.96 26.92
CA PRO A 515 -8.14 11.87 26.55
C PRO A 515 -8.96 10.64 26.12
N PRO A 516 -8.43 9.82 25.19
CA PRO A 516 -9.04 8.56 24.77
C PRO A 516 -9.40 7.64 25.94
N ALA A 517 -10.40 6.78 25.74
CA ALA A 517 -10.92 5.91 26.79
C ALA A 517 -9.84 4.96 27.34
N GLU A 518 -9.00 4.42 26.47
CA GLU A 518 -7.92 3.51 26.82
C GLU A 518 -6.77 4.20 27.56
N ARG A 519 -6.58 5.52 27.38
CA ARG A 519 -5.62 6.31 28.17
C ARG A 519 -6.14 6.69 29.57
N LYS A 520 -7.43 6.56 29.83
CA LYS A 520 -8.00 6.72 31.18
C LYS A 520 -7.92 5.42 31.99
N ALA A 521 -7.81 4.28 31.31
CA ALA A 521 -7.82 2.95 31.91
C ALA A 521 -6.41 2.40 32.18
N ALA A 522 -5.40 2.87 31.42
CA ALA A 522 -3.98 2.66 31.67
C ALA A 522 -3.45 3.71 32.66
#